data_AF-A0AAE3YBS8-F1
#
_entry.id   AF-A0AAE3YBS8-F1
#
_cell.length_a   1.000
_cell.length_b   1.000
_cell.length_c   1.000
_cell.angle_alpha   90.00
_cell.angle_beta   90.00
_cell.angle_gamma   90.00
#
_symmetry.space_group_name_H-M   'P 1'
#
loop_
_entity.id
_entity.type
_entity.pdbx_description
1 polymer ?
#
loop_
_entity_poly.entity_id
_entity_poly.type
_entity_poly.pdbx_seq_one_letter_code
_entity_poly.pdbx_strand_id
1 'polypeptide(L)'
;MKKTILFSALLLSQFGTSQLLKTSGQKIVNDKGENIQLRGLGPGGWMLQEGYMLKTADFAGPQYKIKEKIAELIGEDGMNEFYKAYWKNGITKQDIDFLAKAGFNSIRLPMHYNLYTLPIEKESVKGKNTWLEEGFKMTDDLLQWCAANKIYLILDLHAAPGGQGNDVNISDNDKSKPSLWENEENQKKTIALWKKLADRYKDSPWIGGYDLINEPNINFTGKNPNGTDEMSNAPLWKLQKDITTAIREVDKKHIIFIEGNGWGNNYNGLTPIWDDNMVFSFHKYWNYNDDQTLKFALDLREKYNMPIWLGETGENSNVWFTELIQLLDKHNIGYAFWPMKKIDNIAGITNVKTTPEYEKLLEYWKNGGEKPSKDYAKKALMQIAENYKLSNTEIKNDVIDAMFRQVTDPSTKPFKNHLIPGRIFASDYDLGRMGAAYLDKDFINLWVSDPAKRSEWNSGQQMRNDGVDLYKCTDAITNQYYVGKTESGEWLQYTVASKADKNYTFSIRYAAESNSNIKIETASGKLLASVSLDSSGGKENWKTVSVKNIPLLKGENKIRIFFENGGANLNYFEIK
;
A
#
# COMPACT_ATOMS: atom_id res chain seq x y z
N MET A 1 -21.86 34.46 61.67
CA MET A 1 -21.45 33.14 61.16
C MET A 1 -21.44 33.16 59.63
N LYS A 2 -20.29 33.41 59.00
CA LYS A 2 -20.12 33.27 57.55
C LYS A 2 -19.14 32.12 57.34
N LYS A 3 -19.62 31.02 56.72
CA LYS A 3 -18.83 29.84 56.36
C LYS A 3 -18.08 30.15 55.08
N THR A 4 -16.76 30.19 55.15
CA THR A 4 -15.88 30.20 53.97
C THR A 4 -15.69 28.75 53.53
N ILE A 5 -16.23 28.38 52.37
CA ILE A 5 -15.98 27.09 51.73
C ILE A 5 -14.78 27.30 50.81
N LEU A 6 -13.64 26.69 51.16
CA LEU A 6 -12.45 26.62 50.31
C LEU A 6 -12.67 25.50 49.29
N PHE A 7 -12.85 25.84 48.02
CA PHE A 7 -12.81 24.87 46.92
C PHE A 7 -11.33 24.62 46.57
N SER A 8 -10.77 23.51 47.05
CA SER A 8 -9.51 22.99 46.53
C SER A 8 -9.74 22.38 45.15
N ALA A 9 -9.33 23.09 44.10
CA ALA A 9 -9.23 22.54 42.77
C ALA A 9 -8.01 21.60 42.71
N LEU A 10 -8.25 20.29 42.86
CA LEU A 10 -7.33 19.25 42.43
C LEU A 10 -7.26 19.27 40.91
N LEU A 11 -6.33 20.07 40.36
CA LEU A 11 -5.83 19.91 39.01
C LEU A 11 -5.07 18.58 38.94
N LEU A 12 -5.81 17.49 38.70
CA LEU A 12 -5.24 16.25 38.19
C LEU A 12 -4.77 16.52 36.76
N SER A 13 -3.55 17.01 36.63
CA SER A 13 -2.82 16.92 35.37
C SER A 13 -2.69 15.44 35.01
N GLN A 14 -3.50 14.96 34.07
CA GLN A 14 -3.24 13.69 33.38
C GLN A 14 -1.99 13.86 32.52
N PHE A 15 -0.81 13.88 33.13
CA PHE A 15 0.43 13.56 32.43
C PHE A 15 0.46 12.04 32.28
N GLY A 16 -0.03 11.55 31.14
CA GLY A 16 -0.04 10.13 30.85
C GLY A 16 -0.20 9.86 29.36
N THR A 17 0.89 9.95 28.60
CA THR A 17 0.96 9.42 27.23
C THR A 17 2.33 8.86 26.89
N SER A 18 3.00 8.18 27.83
CA SER A 18 3.83 7.04 27.39
C SER A 18 2.84 5.95 26.99
N GLN A 19 2.89 5.49 25.75
CA GLN A 19 2.13 4.33 25.28
C GLN A 19 3.11 3.30 24.70
N LEU A 20 4.10 2.88 25.48
CA LEU A 20 4.98 1.80 25.04
C LEU A 20 4.14 0.57 24.73
N LEU A 21 4.36 -0.01 23.55
CA LEU A 21 3.74 -1.26 23.18
C LEU A 21 4.51 -2.42 23.80
N LYS A 22 3.76 -3.43 24.25
CA LYS A 22 4.30 -4.70 24.73
C LYS A 22 3.39 -5.86 24.34
N THR A 23 3.93 -7.06 24.39
CA THR A 23 3.17 -8.30 24.25
C THR A 23 2.42 -8.61 25.56
N SER A 24 1.27 -9.25 25.43
CA SER A 24 0.50 -9.81 26.55
C SER A 24 -0.27 -11.03 26.05
N GLY A 25 0.36 -12.21 26.16
CA GLY A 25 -0.11 -13.41 25.48
C GLY A 25 -0.18 -13.16 23.97
N GLN A 26 -1.31 -13.46 23.36
CA GLN A 26 -1.53 -13.31 21.91
C GLN A 26 -1.85 -11.88 21.44
N LYS A 27 -1.73 -10.86 22.30
CA LYS A 27 -2.11 -9.47 22.00
C LYS A 27 -0.93 -8.51 22.12
N ILE A 28 -0.95 -7.47 21.31
CA ILE A 28 -0.14 -6.26 21.53
C ILE A 28 -0.99 -5.32 22.39
N VAL A 29 -0.42 -4.81 23.47
CA VAL A 29 -1.09 -3.87 24.39
C VAL A 29 -0.24 -2.65 24.64
N ASN A 30 -0.86 -1.52 24.98
CA ASN A 30 -0.15 -0.34 25.45
C ASN A 30 0.19 -0.45 26.96
N ASP A 31 0.81 0.60 27.51
CA ASP A 31 1.15 0.71 28.95
C ASP A 31 -0.05 0.56 29.90
N LYS A 32 -1.29 0.78 29.42
CA LYS A 32 -2.53 0.61 30.18
C LYS A 32 -3.12 -0.80 30.08
N GLY A 33 -2.51 -1.70 29.31
CA GLY A 33 -3.04 -3.03 29.02
C GLY A 33 -4.18 -3.04 28.00
N GLU A 34 -4.42 -1.93 27.30
CA GLU A 34 -5.43 -1.84 26.25
C GLU A 34 -4.89 -2.51 24.97
N ASN A 35 -5.70 -3.36 24.34
CA ASN A 35 -5.33 -4.02 23.09
C ASN A 35 -5.16 -3.00 21.96
N ILE A 36 -4.00 -3.06 21.30
CA ILE A 36 -3.66 -2.22 20.14
C ILE A 36 -3.54 -3.13 18.92
N GLN A 37 -4.51 -3.01 18.01
CA GLN A 37 -4.38 -3.56 16.68
C GLN A 37 -3.68 -2.52 15.79
N LEU A 38 -2.45 -2.80 15.37
CA LEU A 38 -1.69 -1.94 14.47
C LEU A 38 -2.38 -1.93 13.10
N ARG A 39 -2.83 -0.77 12.65
CA ARG A 39 -3.47 -0.55 11.35
C ARG A 39 -2.60 0.45 10.61
N GLY A 40 -1.66 -0.09 9.86
CA GLY A 40 -0.58 0.71 9.31
C GLY A 40 -0.40 0.58 7.82
N LEU A 41 0.65 1.27 7.37
CA LEU A 41 1.08 1.32 5.99
C LEU A 41 2.60 1.57 5.93
N GLY A 42 3.26 1.02 4.93
CA GLY A 42 4.67 1.22 4.66
C GLY A 42 4.94 2.30 3.60
N PRO A 43 5.81 3.30 3.86
CA PRO A 43 6.26 4.25 2.85
C PRO A 43 7.34 3.63 1.95
N GLY A 44 6.99 2.51 1.32
CA GLY A 44 7.79 1.87 0.27
C GLY A 44 8.12 2.86 -0.85
N GLY A 45 9.30 2.70 -1.43
CA GLY A 45 9.81 3.62 -2.44
C GLY A 45 10.53 4.84 -1.87
N TRP A 46 10.51 5.10 -0.55
CA TRP A 46 11.13 6.31 0.03
C TRP A 46 12.60 6.11 0.43
N MET A 47 12.87 5.45 1.57
CA MET A 47 14.23 5.12 2.03
C MET A 47 14.84 3.93 1.29
N LEU A 48 13.98 3.08 0.74
CA LEU A 48 14.31 1.97 -0.14
C LEU A 48 13.42 2.07 -1.38
N GLN A 49 14.01 1.93 -2.57
CA GLN A 49 13.30 1.89 -3.84
C GLN A 49 13.27 0.49 -4.43
N GLU A 50 12.08 0.07 -4.84
CA GLU A 50 11.88 -1.10 -5.69
C GLU A 50 11.53 -0.65 -7.11
N GLY A 51 12.11 -1.28 -8.13
CA GLY A 51 11.99 -0.80 -9.51
C GLY A 51 10.56 -0.74 -10.04
N TYR A 52 9.65 -1.61 -9.60
CA TYR A 52 8.27 -1.56 -10.07
C TYR A 52 7.55 -0.28 -9.62
N MET A 53 7.97 0.33 -8.51
CA MET A 53 7.36 1.56 -8.01
C MET A 53 7.73 2.79 -8.84
N LEU A 54 8.90 2.76 -9.48
CA LEU A 54 9.42 3.80 -10.36
C LEU A 54 9.31 3.45 -11.85
N LYS A 55 8.66 2.32 -12.19
CA LYS A 55 8.56 1.75 -13.55
C LYS A 55 9.92 1.39 -14.19
N THR A 56 10.91 1.03 -13.39
CA THR A 56 12.25 0.62 -13.85
C THR A 56 12.48 -0.89 -13.76
N ALA A 57 11.54 -1.68 -13.22
CA ALA A 57 11.70 -3.12 -12.95
C ALA A 57 12.29 -3.93 -14.12
N ASP A 58 11.88 -3.64 -15.35
CA ASP A 58 12.31 -4.36 -16.56
C ASP A 58 13.81 -4.24 -16.87
N PHE A 59 14.50 -3.21 -16.38
CA PHE A 59 15.89 -2.92 -16.73
C PHE A 59 16.78 -2.49 -15.54
N ALA A 60 16.18 -2.09 -14.43
CA ALA A 60 16.81 -1.69 -13.19
C ALA A 60 15.85 -1.92 -12.03
N GLY A 61 15.77 -3.16 -11.57
CA GLY A 61 14.93 -3.57 -10.45
C GLY A 61 15.47 -3.16 -9.08
N PRO A 62 16.68 -3.59 -8.70
CA PRO A 62 17.33 -3.19 -7.44
C PRO A 62 17.67 -1.71 -7.40
N GLN A 63 17.58 -1.08 -6.23
CA GLN A 63 17.89 0.34 -6.03
C GLN A 63 19.29 0.73 -6.53
N TYR A 64 20.32 -0.09 -6.31
CA TYR A 64 21.67 0.24 -6.77
C TYR A 64 21.76 0.35 -8.30
N LYS A 65 20.97 -0.45 -9.05
CA LYS A 65 20.85 -0.34 -10.51
C LYS A 65 20.08 0.89 -10.95
N ILE A 66 19.05 1.30 -10.21
CA ILE A 66 18.33 2.56 -10.46
C ILE A 66 19.30 3.74 -10.31
N LYS A 67 20.09 3.76 -9.23
CA LYS A 67 21.13 4.76 -8.98
C LYS A 67 22.16 4.81 -10.10
N GLU A 68 22.67 3.66 -10.54
CA GLU A 68 23.60 3.56 -11.68
C GLU A 68 23.01 4.17 -12.95
N LYS A 69 21.76 3.83 -13.32
CA LYS A 69 21.09 4.38 -14.52
C LYS A 69 20.92 5.89 -14.47
N ILE A 70 20.62 6.45 -13.30
CA ILE A 70 20.52 7.90 -13.10
C ILE A 70 21.92 8.53 -13.21
N ALA A 71 22.93 7.98 -12.54
CA ALA A 71 24.31 8.50 -12.58
C ALA A 71 24.92 8.45 -14.00
N GLU A 72 24.68 7.39 -14.77
CA GLU A 72 25.12 7.27 -16.17
C GLU A 72 24.55 8.38 -17.08
N LEU A 73 23.36 8.88 -16.75
CA LEU A 73 22.64 9.87 -17.54
C LEU A 73 22.95 11.31 -17.09
N ILE A 74 22.99 11.57 -15.78
CA ILE A 74 23.13 12.93 -15.22
C ILE A 74 24.34 13.15 -14.31
N GLY A 75 25.25 12.18 -14.22
CA GLY A 75 26.43 12.22 -13.35
C GLY A 75 26.10 12.03 -11.86
N GLU A 76 27.11 11.74 -11.06
CA GLU A 76 26.95 11.50 -9.61
C GLU A 76 26.36 12.71 -8.87
N ASP A 77 26.83 13.93 -9.17
CA ASP A 77 26.27 15.15 -8.58
C ASP A 77 24.79 15.32 -8.90
N GLY A 78 24.39 15.07 -10.15
CA GLY A 78 22.99 15.15 -10.57
C GLY A 78 22.12 14.10 -9.89
N MET A 79 22.63 12.87 -9.75
CA MET A 79 21.98 11.80 -9.00
C MET A 79 21.80 12.21 -7.52
N ASN A 80 22.83 12.74 -6.88
CA ASN A 80 22.79 13.17 -5.47
C ASN A 80 21.78 14.31 -5.27
N GLU A 81 21.72 15.27 -6.19
CA GLU A 81 20.70 16.32 -6.18
C GLU A 81 19.28 15.76 -6.31
N PHE A 82 19.07 14.80 -7.22
CA PHE A 82 17.80 14.11 -7.37
C PHE A 82 17.38 13.40 -6.08
N TYR A 83 18.26 12.56 -5.49
CA TYR A 83 17.91 11.83 -4.27
C TYR A 83 17.64 12.75 -3.08
N LYS A 84 18.39 13.85 -2.94
CA LYS A 84 18.11 14.86 -1.92
C LYS A 84 16.72 15.46 -2.08
N ALA A 85 16.30 15.77 -3.31
CA ALA A 85 14.95 16.27 -3.57
C ALA A 85 13.88 15.18 -3.37
N TYR A 86 14.14 13.98 -3.87
CA TYR A 86 13.27 12.81 -3.76
C TYR A 86 12.99 12.46 -2.30
N TRP A 87 14.00 12.35 -1.46
CA TRP A 87 13.82 12.06 -0.03
C TRP A 87 13.09 13.19 0.70
N LYS A 88 13.42 14.45 0.41
CA LYS A 88 12.76 15.62 1.00
C LYS A 88 11.26 15.69 0.66
N ASN A 89 10.88 15.28 -0.54
CA ASN A 89 9.51 15.35 -1.04
C ASN A 89 8.71 14.05 -0.83
N GLY A 90 9.41 12.92 -0.69
CA GLY A 90 8.86 11.57 -0.66
C GLY A 90 7.86 11.35 0.47
N ILE A 91 8.27 11.64 1.70
CA ILE A 91 7.41 11.59 2.90
C ILE A 91 7.69 12.84 3.73
N THR A 92 6.62 13.51 4.13
CA THR A 92 6.64 14.76 4.89
C THR A 92 5.65 14.71 6.04
N LYS A 93 5.65 15.72 6.90
CA LYS A 93 4.61 15.87 7.93
C LYS A 93 3.18 15.82 7.37
N GLN A 94 2.95 16.37 6.17
CA GLN A 94 1.61 16.38 5.57
C GLN A 94 1.10 14.96 5.29
N ASP A 95 1.99 14.05 4.90
CA ASP A 95 1.68 12.65 4.69
C ASP A 95 1.22 11.99 5.98
N ILE A 96 1.93 12.22 7.07
CA ILE A 96 1.61 11.61 8.37
C ILE A 96 0.32 12.19 8.97
N ASP A 97 0.12 13.51 8.83
CA ASP A 97 -1.14 14.16 9.22
C ASP A 97 -2.33 13.62 8.42
N PHE A 98 -2.13 13.29 7.15
CA PHE A 98 -3.15 12.68 6.29
C PHE A 98 -3.46 11.25 6.69
N LEU A 99 -2.44 10.40 6.90
CA LEU A 99 -2.61 9.01 7.34
C LEU A 99 -3.37 8.92 8.67
N ALA A 100 -3.03 9.78 9.62
CA ALA A 100 -3.72 9.85 10.91
C ALA A 100 -5.21 10.18 10.76
N LYS A 101 -5.54 11.15 9.89
CA LYS A 101 -6.93 11.53 9.58
C LYS A 101 -7.70 10.43 8.85
N ALA A 102 -7.03 9.65 8.01
CA ALA A 102 -7.63 8.53 7.31
C ALA A 102 -7.97 7.36 8.23
N GLY A 103 -7.31 7.26 9.40
CA GLY A 103 -7.58 6.25 10.43
C GLY A 103 -6.42 5.30 10.71
N PHE A 104 -5.25 5.49 10.07
CA PHE A 104 -4.05 4.71 10.37
C PHE A 104 -3.48 5.08 11.75
N ASN A 105 -2.98 4.08 12.47
CA ASN A 105 -2.38 4.25 13.80
C ASN A 105 -0.93 3.77 13.88
N SER A 106 -0.37 3.25 12.78
CA SER A 106 1.01 2.80 12.72
C SER A 106 1.64 3.00 11.34
N ILE A 107 2.97 3.04 11.29
CA ILE A 107 3.79 3.09 10.09
C ILE A 107 4.91 2.08 10.23
N ARG A 108 5.12 1.22 9.23
CA ARG A 108 6.28 0.33 9.12
C ARG A 108 7.29 0.99 8.20
N LEU A 109 8.42 1.49 8.72
CA LEU A 109 9.42 2.23 7.95
C LEU A 109 10.43 1.27 7.31
N PRO A 110 10.39 1.05 5.98
CA PRO A 110 11.35 0.22 5.28
C PRO A 110 12.69 0.96 5.16
N MET A 111 13.62 0.64 6.04
CA MET A 111 14.95 1.25 6.08
C MET A 111 15.92 0.53 5.14
N HIS A 112 16.73 1.31 4.43
CA HIS A 112 17.91 0.80 3.76
C HIS A 112 19.17 1.15 4.54
N TYR A 113 20.02 0.16 4.83
CA TYR A 113 21.24 0.36 5.61
C TYR A 113 22.18 1.45 5.06
N ASN A 114 22.17 1.70 3.74
CA ASN A 114 23.09 2.62 3.07
C ASN A 114 22.82 4.10 3.39
N LEU A 115 21.70 4.41 4.05
CA LEU A 115 21.40 5.73 4.61
C LEU A 115 21.98 5.91 6.02
N TYR A 116 22.38 4.83 6.69
CA TYR A 116 22.81 4.83 8.09
C TYR A 116 24.28 4.45 8.26
N THR A 117 24.83 3.61 7.37
CA THR A 117 26.23 3.18 7.42
C THR A 117 26.77 2.91 6.02
N LEU A 118 28.07 3.06 5.85
CA LEU A 118 28.74 2.60 4.63
C LEU A 118 28.66 1.08 4.49
N PRO A 119 28.60 0.55 3.25
CA PRO A 119 28.82 -0.87 2.99
C PRO A 119 30.26 -1.27 3.37
N ILE A 120 30.49 -2.55 3.66
CA ILE A 120 31.80 -3.02 4.17
C ILE A 120 32.96 -2.72 3.21
N GLU A 121 32.70 -2.67 1.91
CA GLU A 121 33.69 -2.41 0.87
C GLU A 121 34.15 -0.95 0.83
N LYS A 122 33.37 -0.03 1.43
CA LYS A 122 33.68 1.40 1.48
C LYS A 122 34.23 1.85 2.83
N GLU A 123 34.36 0.94 3.81
CA GLU A 123 34.95 1.28 5.09
C GLU A 123 36.46 1.50 4.98
N SER A 124 36.94 2.64 5.45
CA SER A 124 38.37 2.98 5.43
C SER A 124 39.21 2.10 6.39
N VAL A 125 38.57 1.54 7.42
CA VAL A 125 39.19 0.65 8.39
C VAL A 125 38.30 -0.58 8.56
N LYS A 126 38.84 -1.76 8.25
CA LYS A 126 38.13 -3.05 8.39
C LYS A 126 37.61 -3.22 9.81
N GLY A 127 36.33 -3.60 9.94
CA GLY A 127 35.65 -3.81 11.23
C GLY A 127 35.19 -2.53 11.93
N LYS A 128 35.50 -1.33 11.41
CA LYS A 128 34.95 -0.07 11.91
C LYS A 128 33.69 0.29 11.09
N ASN A 129 32.66 0.77 11.78
CA ASN A 129 31.44 1.25 11.14
C ASN A 129 31.48 2.78 11.02
N THR A 130 31.34 3.29 9.80
CA THR A 130 31.12 4.71 9.53
C THR A 130 29.62 4.98 9.50
N TRP A 131 29.14 5.81 10.43
CA TRP A 131 27.72 6.17 10.54
C TRP A 131 27.40 7.41 9.69
N LEU A 132 26.28 7.35 8.99
CA LEU A 132 25.78 8.40 8.12
C LEU A 132 24.56 9.06 8.77
N GLU A 133 24.58 10.37 8.93
CA GLU A 133 23.54 11.10 9.69
C GLU A 133 22.20 11.19 8.94
N GLU A 134 22.19 11.10 7.61
CA GLU A 134 21.00 11.31 6.78
C GLU A 134 19.84 10.38 7.17
N GLY A 135 20.10 9.06 7.28
CA GLY A 135 19.08 8.08 7.69
C GLY A 135 18.54 8.32 9.10
N PHE A 136 19.41 8.69 10.05
CA PHE A 136 18.99 9.02 11.42
C PHE A 136 18.10 10.25 11.43
N LYS A 137 18.51 11.33 10.76
CA LYS A 137 17.72 12.56 10.68
C LYS A 137 16.35 12.33 10.04
N MET A 138 16.29 11.58 8.94
CA MET A 138 15.01 11.26 8.28
C MET A 138 14.09 10.44 9.20
N THR A 139 14.65 9.53 9.99
CA THR A 139 13.89 8.74 10.97
C THR A 139 13.42 9.59 12.14
N ASP A 140 14.27 10.50 12.66
CA ASP A 140 13.89 11.43 13.72
C ASP A 140 12.74 12.34 13.29
N ASP A 141 12.81 12.88 12.07
CA ASP A 141 11.77 13.73 11.48
C ASP A 141 10.45 12.94 11.39
N LEU A 142 10.48 11.73 10.85
CA LEU A 142 9.30 10.86 10.77
C LEU A 142 8.75 10.53 12.16
N LEU A 143 9.60 10.15 13.11
CA LEU A 143 9.20 9.82 14.48
C LEU A 143 8.54 11.02 15.17
N GLN A 144 9.04 12.23 14.95
CA GLN A 144 8.42 13.45 15.46
C GLN A 144 7.01 13.65 14.89
N TRP A 145 6.81 13.43 13.59
CA TRP A 145 5.50 13.56 12.95
C TRP A 145 4.54 12.46 13.41
N CYS A 146 5.02 11.23 13.57
CA CYS A 146 4.27 10.11 14.14
C CYS A 146 3.81 10.41 15.57
N ALA A 147 4.72 10.87 16.43
CA ALA A 147 4.42 11.24 17.81
C ALA A 147 3.36 12.36 17.89
N ALA A 148 3.46 13.38 17.04
CA ALA A 148 2.49 14.47 16.97
C ALA A 148 1.08 14.00 16.56
N ASN A 149 0.99 12.89 15.83
CA ASN A 149 -0.26 12.31 15.33
C ASN A 149 -0.72 11.06 16.10
N LYS A 150 0.00 10.66 17.15
CA LYS A 150 -0.26 9.42 17.90
C LYS A 150 -0.21 8.16 17.03
N ILE A 151 0.73 8.12 16.11
CA ILE A 151 1.02 6.98 15.24
C ILE A 151 2.26 6.26 15.77
N TYR A 152 2.21 4.93 15.86
CA TYR A 152 3.38 4.11 16.18
C TYR A 152 4.29 3.94 14.97
N LEU A 153 5.60 4.11 15.16
CA LEU A 153 6.61 3.85 14.16
C LEU A 153 7.28 2.51 14.43
N ILE A 154 7.15 1.56 13.52
CA ILE A 154 7.88 0.29 13.51
C ILE A 154 9.06 0.48 12.57
N LEU A 155 10.27 0.25 13.07
CA LEU A 155 11.48 0.32 12.24
C LEU A 155 11.70 -1.05 11.61
N ASP A 156 11.82 -1.10 10.29
CA ASP A 156 12.03 -2.34 9.54
C ASP A 156 13.37 -2.25 8.79
N LEU A 157 14.30 -3.18 9.06
CA LEU A 157 15.52 -3.27 8.25
C LEU A 157 15.24 -4.02 6.94
N HIS A 158 14.77 -3.24 5.97
CA HIS A 158 14.27 -3.74 4.71
C HIS A 158 15.37 -4.15 3.73
N ALA A 159 16.50 -3.43 3.74
CA ALA A 159 17.72 -3.83 3.05
C ALA A 159 18.88 -3.81 4.03
N ALA A 160 19.37 -4.99 4.39
CA ALA A 160 20.49 -5.19 5.32
C ALA A 160 21.86 -5.05 4.61
N PRO A 161 22.95 -4.75 5.34
CA PRO A 161 24.31 -4.84 4.80
C PRO A 161 24.56 -6.16 4.04
N GLY A 162 24.97 -6.05 2.77
CA GLY A 162 25.19 -7.20 1.87
C GLY A 162 23.93 -7.79 1.24
N GLY A 163 22.72 -7.42 1.69
CA GLY A 163 21.46 -7.96 1.17
C GLY A 163 21.12 -9.36 1.72
N GLN A 164 19.88 -9.52 2.16
CA GLN A 164 19.40 -10.69 2.90
C GLN A 164 18.68 -11.76 2.05
N GLY A 165 18.45 -11.53 0.77
CA GLY A 165 17.63 -12.41 -0.07
C GLY A 165 18.18 -12.63 -1.49
N ASN A 166 17.57 -13.58 -2.20
CA ASN A 166 17.77 -13.81 -3.62
C ASN A 166 16.86 -12.93 -4.50
N ASP A 167 15.75 -12.44 -3.96
CA ASP A 167 14.98 -11.36 -4.54
C ASP A 167 15.73 -10.03 -4.34
N VAL A 168 16.50 -9.70 -5.39
CA VAL A 168 17.37 -8.52 -5.42
C VAL A 168 16.58 -7.22 -5.48
N ASN A 169 15.32 -7.24 -5.93
CA ASN A 169 14.49 -6.03 -6.02
C ASN A 169 14.12 -5.51 -4.65
N ILE A 170 13.90 -6.41 -3.71
CA ILE A 170 13.49 -6.14 -2.33
C ILE A 170 14.73 -5.88 -1.44
N SER A 171 15.74 -6.75 -1.55
CA SER A 171 16.89 -6.74 -0.63
C SER A 171 18.07 -5.85 -1.06
N ASP A 172 18.00 -5.23 -2.24
CA ASP A 172 19.10 -4.49 -2.91
C ASP A 172 20.42 -5.28 -2.97
N ASN A 173 20.33 -6.61 -3.08
CA ASN A 173 21.49 -7.51 -3.06
C ASN A 173 22.27 -7.45 -4.38
N ASP A 174 23.46 -6.86 -4.35
CA ASP A 174 24.42 -6.89 -5.46
C ASP A 174 25.18 -8.23 -5.45
N LYS A 175 24.75 -9.15 -6.31
CA LYS A 175 25.31 -10.50 -6.45
C LYS A 175 26.79 -10.56 -6.84
N SER A 176 27.42 -9.43 -7.21
CA SER A 176 28.86 -9.35 -7.43
C SER A 176 29.69 -9.22 -6.13
N LYS A 177 29.02 -9.01 -4.99
CA LYS A 177 29.62 -8.83 -3.67
C LYS A 177 29.12 -9.91 -2.70
N PRO A 178 29.88 -10.21 -1.62
CA PRO A 178 29.43 -11.14 -0.59
C PRO A 178 28.15 -10.65 0.10
N SER A 179 27.15 -11.52 0.19
CA SER A 179 25.87 -11.22 0.83
C SER A 179 25.97 -11.14 2.36
N LEU A 180 24.84 -10.83 3.02
CA LEU A 180 24.71 -10.91 4.49
C LEU A 180 25.10 -12.30 5.04
N TRP A 181 24.83 -13.35 4.27
CA TRP A 181 25.00 -14.73 4.71
C TRP A 181 26.40 -15.29 4.41
N GLU A 182 27.12 -14.67 3.48
CA GLU A 182 28.46 -15.10 3.05
C GLU A 182 29.59 -14.35 3.76
N ASN A 183 29.28 -13.27 4.49
CA ASN A 183 30.29 -12.46 5.16
C ASN A 183 29.90 -12.03 6.57
N GLU A 184 30.71 -12.45 7.55
CA GLU A 184 30.51 -12.14 8.97
C GLU A 184 30.56 -10.62 9.28
N GLU A 185 31.29 -9.83 8.50
CA GLU A 185 31.36 -8.38 8.71
C GLU A 185 30.04 -7.68 8.33
N ASN A 186 29.29 -8.21 7.35
CA ASN A 186 27.93 -7.76 7.07
C ASN A 186 27.00 -8.05 8.25
N GLN A 187 27.12 -9.23 8.87
CA GLN A 187 26.33 -9.61 10.06
C GLN A 187 26.67 -8.71 11.25
N LYS A 188 27.96 -8.51 11.56
CA LYS A 188 28.42 -7.61 12.62
C LYS A 188 27.95 -6.18 12.40
N LYS A 189 28.00 -5.68 11.16
CA LYS A 189 27.50 -4.34 10.80
C LYS A 189 25.98 -4.24 10.99
N THR A 190 25.23 -5.27 10.61
CA THR A 190 23.78 -5.36 10.85
C THR A 190 23.45 -5.29 12.34
N ILE A 191 24.12 -6.11 13.16
CA ILE A 191 23.95 -6.12 14.63
C ILE A 191 24.31 -4.75 15.22
N ALA A 192 25.41 -4.14 14.78
CA ALA A 192 25.84 -2.83 15.25
C ALA A 192 24.86 -1.71 14.87
N LEU A 193 24.27 -1.77 13.66
CA LEU A 193 23.25 -0.81 13.22
C LEU A 193 22.03 -0.91 14.12
N TRP A 194 21.53 -2.11 14.37
CA TRP A 194 20.39 -2.33 15.27
C TRP A 194 20.64 -1.83 16.68
N LYS A 195 21.80 -2.14 17.27
CA LYS A 195 22.18 -1.62 18.59
C LYS A 195 22.19 -0.09 18.60
N LYS A 196 22.67 0.56 17.54
CA LYS A 196 22.72 2.03 17.43
C LYS A 196 21.32 2.65 17.29
N LEU A 197 20.44 2.05 16.49
CA LEU A 197 19.05 2.48 16.36
C LEU A 197 18.31 2.34 17.69
N ALA A 198 18.42 1.17 18.34
CA ALA A 198 17.81 0.91 19.63
C ALA A 198 18.30 1.88 20.72
N ASP A 199 19.62 2.13 20.81
CA ASP A 199 20.16 3.09 21.79
C ASP A 199 19.62 4.51 21.57
N ARG A 200 19.44 4.91 20.31
CA ARG A 200 18.89 6.23 19.95
C ARG A 200 17.42 6.38 20.33
N TYR A 201 16.61 5.32 20.15
CA TYR A 201 15.15 5.42 20.26
C TYR A 201 14.52 4.74 21.48
N LYS A 202 15.30 4.10 22.35
CA LYS A 202 14.85 3.37 23.56
C LYS A 202 13.92 4.13 24.53
N ASP A 203 13.90 5.45 24.46
CA ASP A 203 13.07 6.31 25.33
C ASP A 203 11.85 6.92 24.60
N SER A 204 11.67 6.64 23.31
CA SER A 204 10.53 7.13 22.55
C SER A 204 9.32 6.20 22.68
N PRO A 205 8.20 6.63 23.31
CA PRO A 205 7.00 5.79 23.44
C PRO A 205 6.27 5.56 22.12
N TRP A 206 6.65 6.26 21.05
CA TRP A 206 6.05 6.14 19.73
C TRP A 206 6.82 5.21 18.80
N ILE A 207 7.93 4.63 19.26
CA ILE A 207 8.47 3.44 18.60
C ILE A 207 7.59 2.26 19.01
N GLY A 208 6.94 1.64 18.03
CA GLY A 208 6.13 0.44 18.24
C GLY A 208 6.99 -0.81 18.40
N GLY A 209 8.18 -0.82 17.82
CA GLY A 209 9.16 -1.91 17.93
C GLY A 209 10.12 -1.95 16.75
N TYR A 210 10.89 -3.04 16.70
CA TYR A 210 11.97 -3.27 15.75
C TYR A 210 11.70 -4.56 14.96
N ASP A 211 11.44 -4.43 13.67
CA ASP A 211 11.28 -5.51 12.71
C ASP A 211 12.62 -5.84 12.08
N LEU A 212 13.21 -6.93 12.57
CA LEU A 212 14.67 -7.09 12.56
C LEU A 212 15.27 -7.25 11.15
N ILE A 213 14.54 -7.89 10.25
CA ILE A 213 15.02 -8.22 8.91
C ILE A 213 13.83 -8.56 8.00
N ASN A 214 13.64 -7.78 6.94
CA ASN A 214 12.56 -8.01 5.98
C ASN A 214 12.84 -9.19 5.06
N GLU A 215 11.87 -10.10 4.95
CA GLU A 215 11.77 -11.13 3.93
C GLU A 215 13.09 -11.82 3.54
N PRO A 216 13.84 -12.44 4.47
CA PRO A 216 14.86 -13.39 4.07
C PRO A 216 14.25 -14.41 3.08
N ASN A 217 14.92 -14.61 1.96
CA ASN A 217 14.51 -15.57 0.94
C ASN A 217 15.75 -16.24 0.36
N ILE A 218 16.34 -17.11 1.17
CA ILE A 218 17.61 -17.76 0.84
C ILE A 218 17.62 -19.21 1.28
N ASN A 219 18.24 -20.04 0.45
CA ASN A 219 18.54 -21.42 0.81
C ASN A 219 19.80 -21.52 1.70
N PHE A 220 19.72 -22.25 2.82
CA PHE A 220 20.90 -22.63 3.60
C PHE A 220 21.27 -24.10 3.41
N THR A 221 20.28 -24.99 3.47
CA THR A 221 20.44 -26.45 3.44
C THR A 221 19.39 -27.19 2.59
N GLY A 222 18.30 -26.53 2.22
CA GLY A 222 17.25 -27.04 1.32
C GLY A 222 17.67 -27.07 -0.16
N LYS A 223 16.68 -27.11 -1.05
CA LYS A 223 16.88 -27.13 -2.51
C LYS A 223 16.27 -25.91 -3.21
N ASN A 224 15.19 -25.34 -2.67
CA ASN A 224 14.59 -24.15 -3.24
C ASN A 224 15.52 -22.95 -2.97
N PRO A 225 15.96 -22.20 -4.00
CA PRO A 225 16.91 -21.10 -3.82
C PRO A 225 16.41 -20.03 -2.86
N ASN A 226 15.10 -19.85 -2.72
CA ASN A 226 14.49 -18.82 -1.89
C ASN A 226 14.12 -19.32 -0.48
N GLY A 227 14.57 -20.52 -0.11
CA GLY A 227 14.43 -21.04 1.25
C GLY A 227 13.00 -21.46 1.65
N THR A 228 12.10 -21.65 0.69
CA THR A 228 10.71 -22.08 0.97
C THR A 228 10.63 -23.53 1.46
N ASP A 229 11.63 -24.36 1.16
CA ASP A 229 11.77 -25.74 1.63
C ASP A 229 12.83 -25.89 2.74
N GLU A 230 13.36 -24.78 3.26
CA GLU A 230 14.33 -24.79 4.34
C GLU A 230 13.68 -25.29 5.63
N MET A 231 14.35 -26.23 6.31
CA MET A 231 13.81 -26.88 7.51
C MET A 231 14.47 -26.40 8.80
N SER A 232 15.71 -25.90 8.72
CA SER A 232 16.48 -25.49 9.89
C SER A 232 16.45 -23.98 10.09
N ASN A 233 16.66 -23.20 9.02
CA ASN A 233 16.82 -21.74 9.09
C ASN A 233 17.84 -21.29 10.17
N ALA A 234 18.75 -22.16 10.62
CA ALA A 234 19.62 -21.90 11.77
C ALA A 234 20.46 -20.62 11.64
N PRO A 235 21.02 -20.27 10.45
CA PRO A 235 21.73 -19.00 10.28
C PRO A 235 20.83 -17.77 10.52
N LEU A 236 19.58 -17.81 10.03
CA LEU A 236 18.61 -16.72 10.24
C LEU A 236 18.28 -16.57 11.74
N TRP A 237 17.94 -17.67 12.42
CA TRP A 237 17.61 -17.61 13.85
C TRP A 237 18.79 -17.20 14.72
N LYS A 238 20.01 -17.62 14.36
CA LYS A 238 21.22 -17.15 15.03
C LYS A 238 21.36 -15.63 14.88
N LEU A 239 21.25 -15.10 13.66
CA LEU A 239 21.39 -13.67 13.42
C LEU A 239 20.33 -12.84 14.18
N GLN A 240 19.06 -13.23 14.12
CA GLN A 240 18.00 -12.50 14.83
C GLN A 240 18.17 -12.53 16.35
N LYS A 241 18.69 -13.63 16.92
CA LYS A 241 19.08 -13.70 18.34
C LYS A 241 20.26 -12.78 18.69
N ASP A 242 21.28 -12.74 17.84
CA ASP A 242 22.44 -11.88 18.05
C ASP A 242 22.03 -10.39 17.97
N ILE A 243 21.17 -10.04 17.02
CA ILE A 243 20.56 -8.70 16.91
C ILE A 243 19.75 -8.37 18.18
N THR A 244 18.86 -9.28 18.60
CA THR A 244 18.04 -9.08 19.81
C THR A 244 18.91 -8.89 21.05
N THR A 245 19.96 -9.69 21.20
CA THR A 245 20.92 -9.57 22.31
C THR A 245 21.55 -8.19 22.34
N ALA A 246 22.03 -7.70 21.19
CA ALA A 246 22.66 -6.39 21.08
C ALA A 246 21.67 -5.23 21.32
N ILE A 247 20.43 -5.34 20.82
CA ILE A 247 19.35 -4.39 21.13
C ILE A 247 19.10 -4.37 22.64
N ARG A 248 18.98 -5.54 23.27
CA ARG A 248 18.70 -5.66 24.69
C ARG A 248 19.85 -5.14 25.55
N GLU A 249 21.07 -4.98 25.08
CA GLU A 249 22.12 -4.28 25.85
C GLU A 249 21.77 -2.81 26.13
N VAL A 250 20.94 -2.18 25.30
CA VAL A 250 20.64 -0.74 25.36
C VAL A 250 19.15 -0.43 25.53
N ASP A 251 18.26 -1.31 25.07
CA ASP A 251 16.80 -1.11 25.08
C ASP A 251 16.08 -2.37 25.59
N LYS A 252 15.46 -2.27 26.77
CA LYS A 252 14.73 -3.36 27.43
C LYS A 252 13.21 -3.31 27.21
N LYS A 253 12.68 -2.34 26.47
CA LYS A 253 11.25 -1.98 26.49
C LYS A 253 10.53 -2.34 25.20
N HIS A 254 11.12 -2.02 24.04
CA HIS A 254 10.40 -2.12 22.77
C HIS A 254 10.25 -3.56 22.27
N ILE A 255 9.16 -3.78 21.52
CA ILE A 255 8.84 -5.07 20.88
C ILE A 255 9.89 -5.43 19.84
N ILE A 256 10.22 -6.71 19.76
CA ILE A 256 11.00 -7.30 18.67
C ILE A 256 10.05 -8.04 17.72
N PHE A 257 9.93 -7.57 16.49
CA PHE A 257 9.24 -8.30 15.43
C PHE A 257 10.25 -9.19 14.71
N ILE A 258 9.88 -10.46 14.52
CA ILE A 258 10.71 -11.44 13.83
C ILE A 258 9.99 -12.00 12.62
N GLU A 259 10.72 -12.11 11.52
CA GLU A 259 10.22 -12.69 10.27
C GLU A 259 10.86 -14.04 9.98
N GLY A 260 10.13 -14.89 9.27
CA GLY A 260 10.63 -16.15 8.73
C GLY A 260 11.44 -15.98 7.44
N ASN A 261 12.02 -17.08 6.97
CA ASN A 261 12.60 -17.15 5.62
C ASN A 261 11.48 -17.29 4.57
N GLY A 262 11.80 -17.46 3.29
CA GLY A 262 10.81 -17.63 2.22
C GLY A 262 9.81 -16.47 2.18
N TRP A 263 10.33 -15.24 2.12
CA TRP A 263 9.54 -14.00 2.15
C TRP A 263 8.69 -13.86 3.42
N GLY A 264 9.31 -14.06 4.58
CA GLY A 264 8.65 -13.84 5.88
C GLY A 264 7.75 -14.96 6.38
N ASN A 265 7.64 -16.09 5.65
CA ASN A 265 6.59 -17.09 5.87
C ASN A 265 7.07 -18.48 6.31
N ASN A 266 8.38 -18.77 6.24
CA ASN A 266 8.96 -20.03 6.68
C ASN A 266 9.62 -19.90 8.06
N TYR A 267 8.94 -20.44 9.08
CA TYR A 267 9.35 -20.44 10.49
C TYR A 267 9.99 -21.75 10.96
N ASN A 268 10.35 -22.66 10.03
CA ASN A 268 10.93 -23.94 10.39
C ASN A 268 12.25 -23.78 11.14
N GLY A 269 12.52 -24.72 12.05
CA GLY A 269 13.73 -24.75 12.89
C GLY A 269 13.85 -23.60 13.89
N LEU A 270 12.78 -22.83 14.11
CA LEU A 270 12.71 -21.82 15.16
C LEU A 270 13.07 -22.46 16.50
N THR A 271 14.12 -21.92 17.14
CA THR A 271 14.55 -22.34 18.47
C THR A 271 13.51 -21.93 19.52
N PRO A 272 13.60 -22.39 20.78
CA PRO A 272 12.82 -21.78 21.85
C PRO A 272 12.91 -20.24 21.80
N ILE A 273 11.78 -19.58 22.09
CA ILE A 273 11.68 -18.12 22.14
C ILE A 273 12.75 -17.56 23.08
N TRP A 274 13.39 -16.47 22.68
CA TRP A 274 14.55 -15.90 23.37
C TRP A 274 14.31 -14.52 23.98
N ASP A 275 13.13 -13.93 23.77
CA ASP A 275 12.72 -12.66 24.36
C ASP A 275 11.21 -12.68 24.65
N ASP A 276 10.81 -12.18 25.81
CA ASP A 276 9.42 -12.24 26.25
C ASP A 276 8.52 -11.19 25.53
N ASN A 277 9.13 -10.21 24.86
CA ASN A 277 8.45 -9.12 24.17
C ASN A 277 8.61 -9.22 22.64
N MET A 278 8.28 -10.39 22.07
CA MET A 278 8.36 -10.67 20.64
C MET A 278 7.01 -10.83 19.93
N VAL A 279 6.98 -10.49 18.65
CA VAL A 279 5.84 -10.69 17.74
C VAL A 279 6.32 -11.38 16.47
N PHE A 280 5.54 -12.34 15.97
CA PHE A 280 5.80 -12.94 14.65
C PHE A 280 5.23 -12.04 13.55
N SER A 281 6.09 -11.57 12.65
CA SER A 281 5.72 -10.78 11.48
C SER A 281 5.71 -11.66 10.22
N PHE A 282 4.57 -11.77 9.56
CA PHE A 282 4.44 -12.57 8.33
C PHE A 282 3.82 -11.74 7.22
N HIS A 283 4.02 -12.13 5.97
CA HIS A 283 3.57 -11.36 4.81
C HIS A 283 2.56 -12.15 3.98
N LYS A 284 1.60 -11.46 3.36
CA LYS A 284 0.54 -12.09 2.59
C LYS A 284 0.17 -11.25 1.38
N TYR A 285 0.23 -11.86 0.19
CA TYR A 285 -0.14 -11.23 -1.06
C TYR A 285 -0.87 -12.22 -1.98
N TRP A 286 -1.92 -11.76 -2.67
CA TRP A 286 -2.64 -12.50 -3.71
C TRP A 286 -3.10 -13.93 -3.33
N ASN A 287 -3.41 -14.14 -2.06
CA ASN A 287 -3.98 -15.39 -1.56
C ASN A 287 -5.48 -15.25 -1.33
N TYR A 288 -6.19 -16.37 -1.13
CA TYR A 288 -7.55 -16.32 -0.57
C TYR A 288 -7.58 -15.60 0.78
N ASN A 289 -8.69 -14.93 1.08
CA ASN A 289 -8.96 -14.30 2.38
C ASN A 289 -9.75 -15.26 3.27
N ASP A 290 -9.08 -16.30 3.75
CA ASP A 290 -9.68 -17.34 4.60
C ASP A 290 -8.76 -17.76 5.76
N ASP A 291 -9.34 -18.49 6.73
CA ASP A 291 -8.59 -19.02 7.87
C ASP A 291 -7.50 -20.01 7.43
N GLN A 292 -7.70 -20.73 6.33
CA GLN A 292 -6.77 -21.75 5.84
C GLN A 292 -5.42 -21.13 5.43
N THR A 293 -5.45 -20.00 4.75
CA THR A 293 -4.23 -19.28 4.33
C THR A 293 -3.54 -18.53 5.49
N LEU A 294 -4.21 -18.34 6.63
CA LEU A 294 -3.61 -17.81 7.87
C LEU A 294 -3.16 -18.91 8.84
N LYS A 295 -3.46 -20.18 8.53
CA LYS A 295 -3.31 -21.29 9.48
C LYS A 295 -1.91 -21.39 10.07
N PHE A 296 -0.86 -21.28 9.25
CA PHE A 296 0.51 -21.39 9.74
C PHE A 296 0.84 -20.34 10.81
N ALA A 297 0.38 -19.09 10.63
CA ALA A 297 0.61 -18.01 11.58
C ALA A 297 -0.27 -18.14 12.82
N LEU A 298 -1.52 -18.59 12.66
CA LEU A 298 -2.41 -18.93 13.77
C LEU A 298 -1.79 -20.02 14.67
N ASP A 299 -1.28 -21.10 14.05
CA ASP A 299 -0.63 -22.20 14.75
C ASP A 299 0.63 -21.72 15.52
N LEU A 300 1.42 -20.80 14.95
CA LEU A 300 2.57 -20.19 15.63
C LEU A 300 2.14 -19.40 16.88
N ARG A 301 1.13 -18.54 16.73
CA ARG A 301 0.58 -17.75 17.84
C ARG A 301 0.05 -18.63 18.97
N GLU A 302 -0.67 -19.71 18.63
CA GLU A 302 -1.17 -20.65 19.63
C GLU A 302 -0.03 -21.39 20.32
N LYS A 303 0.91 -21.95 19.55
CA LYS A 303 2.04 -22.72 20.06
C LYS A 303 2.90 -21.94 21.05
N TYR A 304 3.18 -20.67 20.77
CA TYR A 304 4.07 -19.85 21.59
C TYR A 304 3.34 -18.87 22.51
N ASN A 305 2.01 -18.77 22.43
CA ASN A 305 1.20 -17.78 23.15
C ASN A 305 1.73 -16.35 22.94
N MET A 306 2.02 -15.99 21.70
CA MET A 306 2.57 -14.68 21.29
C MET A 306 1.70 -14.03 20.21
N PRO A 307 1.75 -12.69 20.06
CA PRO A 307 1.02 -12.03 18.99
C PRO A 307 1.63 -12.35 17.62
N ILE A 308 0.79 -12.25 16.60
CA ILE A 308 1.22 -12.22 15.20
C ILE A 308 0.80 -10.90 14.57
N TRP A 309 1.53 -10.47 13.56
CA TRP A 309 1.32 -9.23 12.84
C TRP A 309 1.53 -9.47 11.34
N LEU A 310 0.62 -8.96 10.51
CA LEU A 310 0.79 -8.97 9.06
C LEU A 310 1.68 -7.78 8.67
N GLY A 311 2.99 -7.98 8.72
CA GLY A 311 3.98 -6.91 8.52
C GLY A 311 3.92 -6.29 7.13
N GLU A 312 3.43 -7.02 6.14
CA GLU A 312 3.31 -6.53 4.77
C GLU A 312 2.22 -7.23 3.97
N THR A 313 1.46 -6.44 3.21
CA THR A 313 0.37 -6.91 2.36
C THR A 313 -0.08 -5.80 1.40
N GLY A 314 -0.83 -6.11 0.33
CA GLY A 314 -1.33 -5.08 -0.59
C GLY A 314 -1.47 -5.56 -2.02
N GLU A 315 -1.31 -4.63 -2.97
CA GLU A 315 -1.25 -4.88 -4.42
C GLU A 315 -2.44 -5.72 -4.96
N ASN A 316 -3.64 -5.42 -4.50
CA ASN A 316 -4.86 -6.13 -4.88
C ASN A 316 -6.07 -5.17 -4.89
N SER A 317 -7.25 -5.69 -5.19
CA SER A 317 -8.47 -4.91 -5.30
C SER A 317 -9.01 -4.42 -3.96
N ASN A 318 -9.91 -3.42 -4.01
CA ASN A 318 -10.66 -2.95 -2.84
C ASN A 318 -11.52 -4.06 -2.20
N VAL A 319 -12.00 -5.02 -2.99
CA VAL A 319 -12.71 -6.20 -2.48
C VAL A 319 -11.77 -7.03 -1.62
N TRP A 320 -10.57 -7.33 -2.14
CA TRP A 320 -9.57 -8.09 -1.40
C TRP A 320 -9.12 -7.37 -0.13
N PHE A 321 -8.91 -6.04 -0.18
CA PHE A 321 -8.55 -5.24 1.00
C PHE A 321 -9.62 -5.29 2.09
N THR A 322 -10.88 -5.08 1.71
CA THR A 322 -12.00 -5.10 2.66
C THR A 322 -12.12 -6.46 3.34
N GLU A 323 -12.11 -7.54 2.55
CA GLU A 323 -12.26 -8.91 3.04
C GLU A 323 -11.07 -9.37 3.88
N LEU A 324 -9.84 -9.01 3.48
CA LEU A 324 -8.64 -9.30 4.27
C LEU A 324 -8.72 -8.60 5.62
N ILE A 325 -9.04 -7.30 5.67
CA ILE A 325 -9.10 -6.57 6.95
C ILE A 325 -10.21 -7.13 7.84
N GLN A 326 -11.35 -7.54 7.30
CA GLN A 326 -12.38 -8.25 8.07
C GLN A 326 -11.87 -9.56 8.67
N LEU A 327 -11.12 -10.35 7.90
CA LEU A 327 -10.49 -11.58 8.38
C LEU A 327 -9.46 -11.30 9.49
N LEU A 328 -8.64 -10.26 9.33
CA LEU A 328 -7.64 -9.87 10.33
C LEU A 328 -8.31 -9.36 11.62
N ASP A 329 -9.39 -8.60 11.50
CA ASP A 329 -10.19 -8.10 12.63
C ASP A 329 -10.84 -9.25 13.41
N LYS A 330 -11.38 -10.25 12.70
CA LYS A 330 -11.89 -11.49 13.31
C LYS A 330 -10.84 -12.18 14.20
N HIS A 331 -9.57 -12.12 13.79
CA HIS A 331 -8.46 -12.77 14.50
C HIS A 331 -7.62 -11.81 15.36
N ASN A 332 -8.00 -10.54 15.50
CA ASN A 332 -7.21 -9.50 16.19
C ASN A 332 -5.75 -9.42 15.71
N ILE A 333 -5.55 -9.44 14.39
CA ILE A 333 -4.22 -9.33 13.75
C ILE A 333 -4.07 -7.91 13.22
N GLY A 334 -3.00 -7.20 13.60
CA GLY A 334 -2.65 -5.92 12.99
C GLY A 334 -2.01 -6.11 11.61
N TYR A 335 -1.91 -5.04 10.82
CA TYR A 335 -1.33 -5.07 9.47
C TYR A 335 -0.49 -3.82 9.15
N ALA A 336 0.36 -3.92 8.13
CA ALA A 336 0.84 -2.78 7.37
C ALA A 336 0.70 -3.04 5.85
N PHE A 337 -0.01 -2.14 5.16
CA PHE A 337 -0.18 -2.21 3.69
C PHE A 337 1.01 -1.64 2.93
N TRP A 338 1.22 -2.08 1.69
CA TRP A 338 2.34 -1.70 0.83
C TRP A 338 1.89 -1.36 -0.60
N PRO A 339 2.43 -0.30 -1.24
CA PRO A 339 3.10 0.89 -0.67
C PRO A 339 2.17 2.12 -0.57
N MET A 340 2.63 3.18 0.11
CA MET A 340 1.89 4.47 0.19
C MET A 340 1.75 5.15 -1.18
N LYS A 341 2.89 5.27 -1.87
CA LYS A 341 3.10 6.09 -3.06
C LYS A 341 3.81 5.25 -4.11
N LYS A 342 3.24 5.23 -5.30
CA LYS A 342 3.79 4.53 -6.47
C LYS A 342 3.41 5.28 -7.75
N ILE A 343 4.26 5.25 -8.77
CA ILE A 343 3.99 5.92 -10.03
C ILE A 343 2.88 5.20 -10.81
N ASP A 344 1.85 5.95 -11.22
CA ASP A 344 0.68 5.52 -11.99
C ASP A 344 0.07 4.19 -11.51
N ASN A 345 -0.36 4.17 -10.26
CA ASN A 345 -0.97 3.00 -9.65
C ASN A 345 -2.44 3.23 -9.27
N ILE A 346 -3.16 2.12 -9.10
CA ILE A 346 -4.51 2.10 -8.55
C ILE A 346 -4.57 1.53 -7.12
N ALA A 347 -3.71 0.59 -6.75
CA ALA A 347 -3.84 -0.19 -5.51
C ALA A 347 -3.34 0.50 -4.22
N GLY A 348 -2.63 1.62 -4.33
CA GLY A 348 -2.16 2.42 -3.20
C GLY A 348 -3.15 3.52 -2.82
N ILE A 349 -3.08 3.99 -1.57
CA ILE A 349 -3.92 5.11 -1.10
C ILE A 349 -3.60 6.45 -1.78
N THR A 350 -2.44 6.55 -2.43
CA THR A 350 -2.07 7.69 -3.25
C THR A 350 -1.41 7.25 -4.56
N ASN A 351 -1.58 8.08 -5.58
CA ASN A 351 -0.98 7.87 -6.90
C ASN A 351 -0.08 9.05 -7.27
N VAL A 352 1.19 8.75 -7.56
CA VAL A 352 2.16 9.71 -8.09
C VAL A 352 2.03 9.68 -9.62
N LYS A 353 1.74 10.82 -10.24
CA LYS A 353 1.63 10.87 -11.70
C LYS A 353 3.01 10.83 -12.36
N THR A 354 3.13 10.04 -13.42
CA THR A 354 4.27 10.13 -14.34
C THR A 354 4.27 11.45 -15.11
N THR A 355 5.32 11.70 -15.90
CA THR A 355 5.34 12.77 -16.90
C THR A 355 5.78 12.23 -18.26
N PRO A 356 5.35 12.84 -19.38
CA PRO A 356 5.85 12.49 -20.71
C PRO A 356 7.38 12.54 -20.80
N GLU A 357 8.02 13.44 -20.04
CA GLU A 357 9.47 13.55 -20.04
C GLU A 357 10.17 12.38 -19.37
N TYR A 358 9.61 11.90 -18.25
CA TYR A 358 10.09 10.71 -17.55
C TYR A 358 9.83 9.45 -18.36
N GLU A 359 8.69 9.34 -19.05
CA GLU A 359 8.40 8.24 -19.97
C GLU A 359 9.47 8.11 -21.05
N LYS A 360 9.92 9.22 -21.64
CA LYS A 360 11.05 9.20 -22.58
C LYS A 360 12.36 8.71 -21.96
N LEU A 361 12.60 8.97 -20.67
CA LEU A 361 13.77 8.43 -19.97
C LEU A 361 13.64 6.90 -19.78
N LEU A 362 12.46 6.43 -19.38
CA LEU A 362 12.17 5.00 -19.26
C LEU A 362 12.35 4.28 -20.59
N GLU A 363 11.84 4.84 -21.69
CA GLU A 363 12.01 4.30 -23.04
C GLU A 363 13.49 4.24 -23.44
N TYR A 364 14.25 5.31 -23.19
CA TYR A 364 15.69 5.34 -23.46
C TYR A 364 16.45 4.29 -22.64
N TRP A 365 16.19 4.18 -21.34
CA TRP A 365 16.88 3.20 -20.49
C TRP A 365 16.54 1.75 -20.87
N LYS A 366 15.31 1.49 -21.31
CA LYS A 366 14.84 0.16 -21.71
C LYS A 366 15.32 -0.24 -23.10
N ASN A 367 15.24 0.65 -24.08
CA ASN A 367 15.42 0.33 -25.50
C ASN A 367 16.68 0.94 -26.14
N GLY A 368 17.38 1.85 -25.45
CA GLY A 368 18.44 2.65 -26.04
C GLY A 368 17.89 3.77 -26.94
N GLY A 369 18.67 4.18 -27.95
CA GLY A 369 18.31 5.26 -28.88
C GLY A 369 19.10 6.55 -28.64
N GLU A 370 18.55 7.68 -29.09
CA GLU A 370 19.19 8.99 -28.89
C GLU A 370 19.27 9.31 -27.39
N LYS A 371 20.51 9.46 -26.89
CA LYS A 371 20.74 9.74 -25.46
C LYS A 371 20.14 11.10 -25.10
N PRO A 372 19.20 11.18 -24.14
CA PRO A 372 18.68 12.46 -23.68
C PRO A 372 19.80 13.33 -23.11
N SER A 373 19.70 14.65 -23.32
CA SER A 373 20.67 15.58 -22.74
C SER A 373 20.65 15.53 -21.22
N LYS A 374 21.81 15.80 -20.59
CA LYS A 374 21.94 15.86 -19.14
C LYS A 374 20.90 16.79 -18.49
N ASP A 375 20.69 17.96 -19.07
CA ASP A 375 19.74 18.96 -18.56
C ASP A 375 18.29 18.51 -18.69
N TYR A 376 17.94 17.85 -19.81
CA TYR A 376 16.61 17.29 -20.00
C TYR A 376 16.32 16.20 -18.97
N ALA A 377 17.24 15.24 -18.83
CA ALA A 377 17.09 14.14 -17.90
C ALA A 377 17.02 14.60 -16.44
N LYS A 378 17.85 15.58 -16.06
CA LYS A 378 17.82 16.18 -14.73
C LYS A 378 16.47 16.85 -14.45
N LYS A 379 15.93 17.63 -15.40
CA LYS A 379 14.61 18.27 -15.26
C LYS A 379 13.49 17.24 -15.11
N ALA A 380 13.49 16.20 -15.94
CA ALA A 380 12.49 15.14 -15.88
C ALA A 380 12.50 14.40 -14.52
N LEU A 381 13.69 14.01 -14.04
CA LEU A 381 13.85 13.35 -12.73
C LEU A 381 13.45 14.27 -11.56
N MET A 382 13.85 15.55 -11.60
CA MET A 382 13.46 16.51 -10.57
C MET A 382 11.95 16.76 -10.55
N GLN A 383 11.28 16.72 -11.70
CA GLN A 383 9.83 16.81 -11.77
C GLN A 383 9.17 15.56 -11.15
N ILE A 384 9.73 14.36 -11.34
CA ILE A 384 9.27 13.16 -10.63
C ILE A 384 9.43 13.34 -9.12
N ALA A 385 10.60 13.77 -8.64
CA ALA A 385 10.79 14.06 -7.21
C ALA A 385 9.78 15.10 -6.67
N GLU A 386 9.39 16.10 -7.46
CA GLU A 386 8.35 17.07 -7.11
C GLU A 386 6.95 16.45 -7.04
N ASN A 387 6.62 15.53 -7.95
CA ASN A 387 5.33 14.83 -7.98
C ASN A 387 5.10 13.94 -6.76
N TYR A 388 6.15 13.54 -6.04
CA TYR A 388 6.03 12.76 -4.81
C TYR A 388 5.49 13.56 -3.62
N LYS A 389 5.45 14.91 -3.65
CA LYS A 389 4.80 15.69 -2.59
C LYS A 389 3.32 15.34 -2.52
N LEU A 390 2.77 15.14 -1.31
CA LEU A 390 1.35 14.75 -1.14
C LEU A 390 0.38 15.65 -1.92
N SER A 391 0.59 16.97 -1.91
CA SER A 391 -0.20 17.95 -2.63
C SER A 391 -0.24 17.78 -4.15
N ASN A 392 0.73 17.05 -4.71
CA ASN A 392 0.82 16.73 -6.15
C ASN A 392 0.36 15.29 -6.45
N THR A 393 0.08 14.49 -5.42
CA THR A 393 -0.47 13.14 -5.57
C THR A 393 -1.98 13.17 -5.70
N GLU A 394 -2.52 12.17 -6.39
CA GLU A 394 -3.95 11.88 -6.39
C GLU A 394 -4.27 10.99 -5.19
N ILE A 395 -5.22 11.41 -4.34
CA ILE A 395 -5.71 10.61 -3.21
C ILE A 395 -6.77 9.62 -3.70
N LYS A 396 -6.56 8.33 -3.41
CA LYS A 396 -7.49 7.24 -3.75
C LYS A 396 -8.49 7.01 -2.62
N ASN A 397 -9.56 7.82 -2.61
CA ASN A 397 -10.59 7.76 -1.58
C ASN A 397 -11.35 6.42 -1.57
N ASP A 398 -11.46 5.74 -2.71
CA ASP A 398 -12.05 4.41 -2.83
C ASP A 398 -11.24 3.37 -2.04
N VAL A 399 -9.91 3.40 -2.14
CA VAL A 399 -9.02 2.54 -1.37
C VAL A 399 -9.17 2.79 0.13
N ILE A 400 -9.19 4.06 0.55
CA ILE A 400 -9.36 4.43 1.98
C ILE A 400 -10.74 3.99 2.48
N ASP A 401 -11.79 4.17 1.68
CA ASP A 401 -13.14 3.74 2.02
C ASP A 401 -13.21 2.21 2.19
N ALA A 402 -12.55 1.45 1.31
CA ALA A 402 -12.42 -0.01 1.38
C ALA A 402 -11.70 -0.46 2.66
N MET A 403 -10.60 0.21 3.03
CA MET A 403 -9.78 -0.17 4.19
C MET A 403 -10.41 0.16 5.55
N PHE A 404 -11.36 1.09 5.61
CA PHE A 404 -11.92 1.54 6.89
C PHE A 404 -13.44 1.40 6.97
N ARG A 405 -14.18 2.17 6.17
CA ARG A 405 -15.64 2.18 6.28
C ARG A 405 -16.22 0.84 5.83
N GLN A 406 -15.84 0.37 4.64
CA GLN A 406 -16.41 -0.85 4.06
C GLN A 406 -16.12 -2.08 4.90
N VAL A 407 -15.08 -2.09 5.74
CA VAL A 407 -14.81 -3.20 6.68
C VAL A 407 -16.01 -3.43 7.61
N THR A 408 -16.64 -2.38 8.11
CA THR A 408 -17.70 -2.47 9.13
C THR A 408 -19.09 -2.04 8.66
N ASP A 409 -19.17 -1.21 7.61
CA ASP A 409 -20.41 -0.64 7.08
C ASP A 409 -20.63 -1.06 5.62
N PRO A 410 -21.66 -1.87 5.31
CA PRO A 410 -21.97 -2.33 3.96
C PRO A 410 -22.70 -1.29 3.09
N SER A 411 -23.04 -0.10 3.62
CA SER A 411 -23.78 0.91 2.87
C SER A 411 -22.98 1.47 1.69
N THR A 412 -23.66 2.16 0.78
CA THR A 412 -23.01 2.86 -0.35
C THR A 412 -22.95 4.36 -0.09
N LYS A 413 -21.91 5.02 -0.63
CA LYS A 413 -21.77 6.48 -0.65
C LYS A 413 -21.70 6.97 -2.10
N PRO A 414 -22.27 8.14 -2.44
CA PRO A 414 -22.00 8.76 -3.73
C PRO A 414 -20.50 9.01 -3.89
N PHE A 415 -19.93 8.64 -5.05
CA PHE A 415 -18.55 9.01 -5.39
C PHE A 415 -18.41 10.53 -5.51
N LYS A 416 -19.44 11.17 -6.06
CA LYS A 416 -19.57 12.62 -6.16
C LYS A 416 -21.03 13.04 -5.99
N ASN A 417 -21.24 14.28 -5.54
CA ASN A 417 -22.58 14.86 -5.49
C ASN A 417 -23.11 15.11 -6.92
N HIS A 418 -24.09 14.31 -7.34
CA HIS A 418 -24.76 14.46 -8.63
C HIS A 418 -26.15 15.10 -8.48
N LEU A 419 -26.29 16.36 -8.92
CA LEU A 419 -27.59 17.03 -8.99
C LEU A 419 -28.20 16.84 -10.39
N ILE A 420 -29.50 16.54 -10.45
CA ILE A 420 -30.23 16.36 -11.72
C ILE A 420 -31.32 17.42 -11.92
N PRO A 421 -31.53 17.95 -13.15
CA PRO A 421 -30.86 17.61 -14.42
C PRO A 421 -29.35 17.84 -14.43
N GLY A 422 -28.60 16.93 -15.06
CA GLY A 422 -27.12 16.96 -15.05
C GLY A 422 -26.48 15.77 -15.75
N ARG A 423 -25.16 15.84 -15.96
CA ARG A 423 -24.34 14.76 -16.53
C ARG A 423 -23.65 13.98 -15.42
N ILE A 424 -23.61 12.66 -15.58
CA ILE A 424 -22.97 11.71 -14.66
C ILE A 424 -22.05 10.83 -15.50
N PHE A 425 -20.75 10.84 -15.22
CA PHE A 425 -19.80 9.95 -15.89
C PHE A 425 -19.98 8.53 -15.36
N ALA A 426 -19.85 7.53 -16.24
CA ALA A 426 -20.06 6.14 -15.86
C ALA A 426 -19.02 5.65 -14.83
N SER A 427 -17.83 6.25 -14.81
CA SER A 427 -16.79 5.97 -13.82
C SER A 427 -17.07 6.57 -12.43
N ASP A 428 -18.06 7.45 -12.30
CA ASP A 428 -18.48 8.08 -11.04
C ASP A 428 -19.53 7.23 -10.26
N TYR A 429 -19.57 5.91 -10.47
CA TYR A 429 -20.46 5.00 -9.71
C TYR A 429 -20.18 5.06 -8.21
N ASP A 430 -21.15 4.71 -7.37
CA ASP A 430 -21.04 4.82 -5.91
C ASP A 430 -19.79 4.10 -5.34
N LEU A 431 -19.30 4.59 -4.19
CA LEU A 431 -18.35 3.88 -3.33
C LEU A 431 -19.10 2.82 -2.51
N GLY A 432 -18.53 1.62 -2.39
CA GLY A 432 -19.03 0.57 -1.53
C GLY A 432 -18.59 -0.81 -1.97
N ARG A 433 -19.01 -1.82 -1.21
CA ARG A 433 -18.68 -3.22 -1.50
C ARG A 433 -19.27 -3.66 -2.84
N MET A 434 -18.57 -4.58 -3.50
CA MET A 434 -19.16 -5.33 -4.62
C MET A 434 -20.43 -6.06 -4.14
N GLY A 435 -21.47 -6.06 -4.97
CA GLY A 435 -22.83 -6.49 -4.62
C GLY A 435 -23.70 -5.41 -4.00
N ALA A 436 -23.13 -4.28 -3.54
CA ALA A 436 -23.86 -3.14 -3.00
C ALA A 436 -23.80 -1.89 -3.91
N ALA A 437 -22.59 -1.49 -4.32
CA ALA A 437 -22.36 -0.30 -5.16
C ALA A 437 -22.16 -0.64 -6.64
N TYR A 438 -21.59 -1.81 -6.93
CA TYR A 438 -21.38 -2.31 -8.29
C TYR A 438 -21.32 -3.85 -8.25
N LEU A 439 -21.37 -4.49 -9.41
CA LEU A 439 -21.04 -5.91 -9.59
C LEU A 439 -20.19 -6.05 -10.84
N ASP A 440 -19.07 -6.73 -10.70
CA ASP A 440 -18.14 -7.09 -11.77
C ASP A 440 -17.74 -8.56 -11.61
N LYS A 441 -17.37 -9.24 -12.69
CA LYS A 441 -16.96 -10.65 -12.66
C LYS A 441 -15.48 -10.84 -12.39
N ASP A 442 -14.65 -9.89 -12.78
CA ASP A 442 -13.20 -9.91 -12.58
C ASP A 442 -12.84 -8.87 -11.53
N PHE A 443 -12.82 -9.24 -10.25
CA PHE A 443 -12.74 -8.26 -9.16
C PHE A 443 -11.60 -8.49 -8.15
N ILE A 444 -10.76 -9.50 -8.37
CA ILE A 444 -9.74 -9.91 -7.41
C ILE A 444 -8.58 -10.64 -8.09
N ASN A 445 -7.39 -10.65 -7.49
CA ASN A 445 -6.26 -11.48 -7.96
C ASN A 445 -5.83 -12.47 -6.87
N LEU A 446 -5.82 -13.78 -7.19
CA LEU A 446 -5.62 -14.87 -6.21
C LEU A 446 -4.53 -15.86 -6.63
N TRP A 447 -3.62 -15.43 -7.51
CA TRP A 447 -2.68 -16.30 -8.21
C TRP A 447 -1.70 -17.07 -7.31
N VAL A 448 -1.39 -16.59 -6.10
CA VAL A 448 -0.50 -17.31 -5.17
C VAL A 448 -1.21 -18.52 -4.58
N SER A 449 -2.52 -18.41 -4.29
CA SER A 449 -3.31 -19.55 -3.82
C SER A 449 -3.75 -20.47 -4.95
N ASP A 450 -4.04 -19.92 -6.13
CA ASP A 450 -4.47 -20.67 -7.31
C ASP A 450 -3.91 -20.00 -8.57
N PRO A 451 -2.83 -20.53 -9.18
CA PRO A 451 -2.24 -19.96 -10.37
C PRO A 451 -3.20 -19.78 -11.56
N ALA A 452 -4.31 -20.54 -11.61
CA ALA A 452 -5.34 -20.39 -12.62
C ALA A 452 -6.24 -19.16 -12.40
N LYS A 453 -6.20 -18.54 -11.22
CA LYS A 453 -6.94 -17.33 -10.84
C LYS A 453 -6.08 -16.07 -10.82
N ARG A 454 -5.13 -16.02 -11.75
CA ARG A 454 -4.44 -14.77 -12.07
C ARG A 454 -5.35 -13.92 -12.94
N SER A 455 -5.85 -12.84 -12.37
CA SER A 455 -6.79 -11.92 -13.01
C SER A 455 -6.41 -10.48 -12.72
N GLU A 456 -6.65 -9.62 -13.70
CA GLU A 456 -6.66 -8.18 -13.53
C GLU A 456 -8.07 -7.80 -13.08
N TRP A 457 -8.22 -7.24 -11.87
CA TRP A 457 -9.54 -6.87 -11.35
C TRP A 457 -10.06 -5.53 -11.87
N ASN A 458 -9.19 -4.74 -12.48
CA ASN A 458 -9.56 -3.59 -13.29
C ASN A 458 -8.59 -3.65 -14.45
N SER A 459 -9.02 -4.32 -15.52
CA SER A 459 -8.19 -4.67 -16.67
C SER A 459 -7.62 -3.46 -17.40
N GLY A 460 -8.24 -2.29 -17.29
CA GLY A 460 -7.69 -1.05 -17.82
C GLY A 460 -6.67 -0.39 -16.88
N GLN A 461 -6.59 -0.81 -15.62
CA GLN A 461 -5.71 -0.27 -14.57
C GLN A 461 -5.81 1.26 -14.44
N GLN A 462 -7.02 1.82 -14.60
CA GLN A 462 -7.26 3.26 -14.52
C GLN A 462 -8.15 3.64 -13.35
N MET A 463 -7.90 4.85 -12.83
CA MET A 463 -8.76 5.62 -11.92
C MET A 463 -9.05 4.98 -10.56
N ARG A 464 -9.70 3.82 -10.48
CA ARG A 464 -10.18 3.18 -9.24
C ARG A 464 -9.57 1.81 -9.03
N ASN A 465 -9.49 1.37 -7.78
CA ASN A 465 -8.99 0.05 -7.40
C ASN A 465 -10.11 -0.99 -7.18
N ASP A 466 -11.35 -0.60 -7.48
CA ASP A 466 -12.52 -1.48 -7.49
C ASP A 466 -12.47 -2.46 -8.67
N GLY A 467 -13.38 -3.42 -8.67
CA GLY A 467 -13.49 -4.46 -9.71
C GLY A 467 -13.94 -3.95 -11.09
N VAL A 468 -14.45 -2.72 -11.20
CA VAL A 468 -14.99 -2.23 -12.47
C VAL A 468 -13.87 -1.89 -13.45
N ASP A 469 -13.97 -2.43 -14.65
CA ASP A 469 -13.04 -2.21 -15.75
C ASP A 469 -13.11 -0.76 -16.30
N LEU A 470 -12.06 0.03 -16.04
CA LEU A 470 -11.97 1.45 -16.43
C LEU A 470 -10.82 1.71 -17.40
N TYR A 471 -11.11 2.38 -18.51
CA TYR A 471 -10.16 2.68 -19.58
C TYR A 471 -10.04 4.19 -19.83
N LYS A 472 -8.94 4.64 -20.43
CA LYS A 472 -8.80 6.02 -20.89
C LYS A 472 -9.78 6.29 -22.04
N CYS A 473 -10.44 7.43 -22.00
CA CYS A 473 -11.46 7.82 -22.97
C CYS A 473 -11.00 8.97 -23.86
N THR A 474 -11.24 8.84 -25.17
CA THR A 474 -10.89 9.85 -26.17
C THR A 474 -12.11 10.55 -26.80
N ASP A 475 -13.32 10.35 -26.26
CA ASP A 475 -14.54 11.05 -26.71
C ASP A 475 -14.42 12.56 -26.50
N ALA A 476 -15.17 13.34 -27.29
CA ALA A 476 -15.13 14.81 -27.25
C ALA A 476 -15.55 15.38 -25.88
N ILE A 477 -16.42 14.67 -25.15
CA ILE A 477 -16.84 15.01 -23.80
C ILE A 477 -16.51 13.83 -22.91
N THR A 478 -15.56 13.98 -21.98
CA THR A 478 -15.14 12.90 -21.08
C THR A 478 -14.58 13.47 -19.76
N ASN A 479 -14.57 12.64 -18.71
CA ASN A 479 -13.76 12.87 -17.51
C ASN A 479 -12.39 12.16 -17.58
N GLN A 480 -11.94 11.80 -18.80
CA GLN A 480 -10.76 11.00 -19.16
C GLN A 480 -10.97 9.49 -19.09
N TYR A 481 -12.11 9.00 -18.60
CA TYR A 481 -12.34 7.57 -18.40
C TYR A 481 -13.69 7.11 -18.96
N TYR A 482 -13.77 5.82 -19.31
CA TYR A 482 -15.02 5.14 -19.61
C TYR A 482 -15.04 3.76 -18.93
N VAL A 483 -16.23 3.24 -18.68
CA VAL A 483 -16.46 1.85 -18.23
C VAL A 483 -16.45 0.95 -19.46
N GLY A 484 -15.56 -0.03 -19.49
CA GLY A 484 -15.40 -0.95 -20.60
C GLY A 484 -15.46 -2.41 -20.18
N LYS A 485 -15.22 -3.33 -21.13
CA LYS A 485 -15.19 -4.78 -20.90
C LYS A 485 -16.41 -5.32 -20.13
N THR A 486 -17.54 -4.62 -20.25
CA THR A 486 -18.77 -4.99 -19.53
C THR A 486 -19.26 -6.36 -19.94
N GLU A 487 -19.78 -7.10 -18.96
CA GLU A 487 -20.32 -8.43 -19.14
C GLU A 487 -21.80 -8.54 -18.76
N SER A 488 -22.46 -9.57 -19.31
CA SER A 488 -23.83 -9.89 -18.93
C SER A 488 -23.94 -10.17 -17.44
N GLY A 489 -24.85 -9.47 -16.77
CA GLY A 489 -25.14 -9.57 -15.34
C GLY A 489 -24.49 -8.49 -14.48
N GLU A 490 -23.53 -7.73 -15.01
CA GLU A 490 -22.86 -6.65 -14.29
C GLU A 490 -23.76 -5.42 -14.12
N TRP A 491 -23.44 -4.60 -13.13
CA TRP A 491 -24.18 -3.36 -12.91
C TRP A 491 -23.40 -2.33 -12.10
N LEU A 492 -23.77 -1.07 -12.31
CA LEU A 492 -23.18 0.09 -11.62
C LEU A 492 -24.29 0.92 -10.97
N GLN A 493 -24.17 1.24 -9.68
CA GLN A 493 -25.11 2.09 -8.96
C GLN A 493 -24.63 3.53 -8.90
N TYR A 494 -25.57 4.48 -9.02
CA TYR A 494 -25.32 5.91 -8.90
C TYR A 494 -26.36 6.53 -7.98
N THR A 495 -25.88 7.30 -7.01
CA THR A 495 -26.72 8.13 -6.15
C THR A 495 -26.86 9.54 -6.76
N VAL A 496 -28.09 9.95 -7.06
CA VAL A 496 -28.41 11.25 -7.69
C VAL A 496 -29.46 12.00 -6.87
N ALA A 497 -29.39 13.33 -6.86
CA ALA A 497 -30.32 14.19 -6.13
C ALA A 497 -31.20 15.01 -7.08
N SER A 498 -32.51 14.79 -7.01
CA SER A 498 -33.53 15.54 -7.75
C SER A 498 -34.10 16.70 -6.96
N LYS A 499 -34.39 17.82 -7.63
CA LYS A 499 -35.05 18.97 -6.99
C LYS A 499 -36.57 18.81 -6.86
N ALA A 500 -37.19 17.91 -7.61
CA ALA A 500 -38.63 17.70 -7.64
C ALA A 500 -38.99 16.29 -8.11
N ASP A 501 -40.21 15.84 -7.80
CA ASP A 501 -40.79 14.65 -8.43
C ASP A 501 -40.98 14.95 -9.91
N LYS A 502 -40.26 14.24 -10.80
CA LYS A 502 -40.27 14.54 -12.23
C LYS A 502 -39.94 13.29 -13.05
N ASN A 503 -40.53 13.24 -14.25
CA ASN A 503 -40.15 12.30 -15.30
C ASN A 503 -39.00 12.88 -16.12
N TYR A 504 -37.86 12.18 -16.13
CA TYR A 504 -36.64 12.61 -16.80
C TYR A 504 -36.41 11.87 -18.11
N THR A 505 -35.59 12.47 -18.98
CA THR A 505 -34.98 11.78 -20.12
C THR A 505 -33.55 11.40 -19.78
N PHE A 506 -33.17 10.15 -20.00
CA PHE A 506 -31.80 9.68 -19.89
C PHE A 506 -31.19 9.60 -21.29
N SER A 507 -30.14 10.37 -21.54
CA SER A 507 -29.32 10.27 -22.76
C SER A 507 -28.00 9.57 -22.43
N ILE A 508 -27.82 8.34 -22.89
CA ILE A 508 -26.67 7.49 -22.58
C ILE A 508 -25.65 7.58 -23.72
N ARG A 509 -24.41 7.96 -23.39
CA ARG A 509 -23.26 8.03 -24.32
C ARG A 509 -22.48 6.72 -24.24
N TYR A 510 -22.54 5.94 -25.31
CA TYR A 510 -22.00 4.58 -25.34
C TYR A 510 -21.23 4.30 -26.64
N ALA A 511 -20.42 3.24 -26.62
CA ALA A 511 -19.84 2.61 -27.80
C ALA A 511 -19.99 1.09 -27.69
N ALA A 512 -20.23 0.39 -28.80
CA ALA A 512 -20.40 -1.06 -28.81
C ALA A 512 -20.05 -1.64 -30.19
N GLU A 513 -19.29 -2.73 -30.23
CA GLU A 513 -18.96 -3.40 -31.50
C GLU A 513 -20.13 -4.22 -32.05
N SER A 514 -20.92 -4.80 -31.15
CA SER A 514 -22.15 -5.54 -31.45
C SER A 514 -23.32 -4.90 -30.73
N ASN A 515 -24.55 -5.23 -31.15
CA ASN A 515 -25.73 -4.79 -30.41
C ASN A 515 -25.69 -5.32 -28.97
N SER A 516 -26.06 -4.47 -28.02
CA SER A 516 -26.13 -4.80 -26.59
C SER A 516 -27.41 -4.22 -25.99
N ASN A 517 -27.74 -4.60 -24.76
CA ASN A 517 -28.90 -4.09 -24.03
C ASN A 517 -28.52 -3.78 -22.59
N ILE A 518 -29.08 -2.69 -22.07
CA ILE A 518 -28.97 -2.32 -20.66
C ILE A 518 -30.35 -2.05 -20.07
N LYS A 519 -30.47 -2.20 -18.76
CA LYS A 519 -31.62 -1.74 -17.98
C LYS A 519 -31.21 -0.58 -17.09
N ILE A 520 -32.12 0.37 -16.94
CA ILE A 520 -32.10 1.36 -15.87
C ILE A 520 -33.05 0.86 -14.79
N GLU A 521 -32.54 0.65 -13.59
CA GLU A 521 -33.31 0.09 -12.47
C GLU A 521 -33.10 0.93 -11.21
N THR A 522 -33.98 0.77 -10.22
CA THR A 522 -33.72 1.28 -8.86
C THR A 522 -32.72 0.38 -8.14
N ALA A 523 -32.16 0.82 -7.00
CA ALA A 523 -31.34 -0.03 -6.14
C ALA A 523 -32.02 -1.34 -5.67
N SER A 524 -33.36 -1.39 -5.68
CA SER A 524 -34.13 -2.61 -5.35
C SER A 524 -34.28 -3.60 -6.52
N GLY A 525 -33.78 -3.26 -7.72
CA GLY A 525 -33.96 -4.05 -8.95
C GLY A 525 -35.28 -3.77 -9.67
N LYS A 526 -36.10 -2.81 -9.20
CA LYS A 526 -37.29 -2.39 -9.95
C LYS A 526 -36.88 -1.73 -11.26
N LEU A 527 -37.33 -2.31 -12.38
CA LEU A 527 -37.13 -1.79 -13.72
C LEU A 527 -37.75 -0.40 -13.88
N LEU A 528 -36.96 0.54 -14.42
CA LEU A 528 -37.40 1.87 -14.84
C LEU A 528 -37.44 1.99 -16.37
N ALA A 529 -36.47 1.39 -17.07
CA ALA A 529 -36.46 1.28 -18.53
C ALA A 529 -35.51 0.20 -19.04
N SER A 530 -35.82 -0.33 -20.23
CA SER A 530 -34.89 -1.11 -21.06
C SER A 530 -34.38 -0.25 -22.20
N VAL A 531 -33.10 -0.37 -22.53
CA VAL A 531 -32.43 0.44 -23.55
C VAL A 531 -31.62 -0.47 -24.46
N SER A 532 -31.98 -0.51 -25.74
CA SER A 532 -31.19 -1.17 -26.77
C SER A 532 -30.05 -0.26 -27.24
N LEU A 533 -28.86 -0.82 -27.29
CA LEU A 533 -27.62 -0.18 -27.71
C LEU A 533 -27.20 -0.78 -29.05
N ASP A 534 -27.61 -0.15 -30.15
CA ASP A 534 -27.19 -0.58 -31.49
C ASP A 534 -25.68 -0.44 -31.66
N SER A 535 -25.07 -1.36 -32.41
CA SER A 535 -23.64 -1.32 -32.73
C SER A 535 -23.25 0.08 -33.23
N SER A 536 -22.18 0.61 -32.65
CA SER A 536 -21.54 1.83 -33.10
C SER A 536 -20.35 1.57 -34.04
N GLY A 537 -20.07 0.29 -34.33
CA GLY A 537 -19.02 -0.13 -35.26
C GLY A 537 -17.60 -0.05 -34.70
N GLY A 538 -17.42 0.10 -33.38
CA GLY A 538 -16.11 0.11 -32.75
C GLY A 538 -16.15 0.44 -31.26
N LYS A 539 -15.10 0.04 -30.52
CA LYS A 539 -15.00 0.19 -29.05
C LYS A 539 -14.99 1.64 -28.55
N GLU A 540 -14.58 2.58 -29.38
CA GLU A 540 -14.60 4.03 -29.06
C GLU A 540 -15.31 4.86 -30.14
N ASN A 541 -16.19 4.23 -30.94
CA ASN A 541 -17.10 4.96 -31.82
C ASN A 541 -18.32 5.36 -31.01
N TRP A 542 -18.38 6.60 -30.53
CA TRP A 542 -19.37 7.01 -29.54
C TRP A 542 -20.71 7.46 -30.15
N LYS A 543 -21.80 6.82 -29.75
CA LYS A 543 -23.21 7.16 -30.07
C LYS A 543 -23.97 7.56 -28.81
N THR A 544 -25.14 8.18 -29.00
CA THR A 544 -26.03 8.54 -27.90
C THR A 544 -27.42 7.99 -28.17
N VAL A 545 -27.95 7.22 -27.22
CA VAL A 545 -29.35 6.77 -27.19
C VAL A 545 -30.11 7.53 -26.11
N SER A 546 -31.41 7.76 -26.29
CA SER A 546 -32.22 8.43 -25.27
C SER A 546 -33.49 7.66 -24.94
N VAL A 547 -33.80 7.54 -23.65
CA VAL A 547 -35.04 6.98 -23.13
C VAL A 547 -35.77 8.02 -22.27
N LYS A 548 -37.07 8.19 -22.51
CA LYS A 548 -37.91 9.22 -21.89
C LYS A 548 -38.76 8.64 -20.77
N ASN A 549 -39.36 9.54 -19.98
CA ASN A 549 -40.36 9.23 -18.97
C ASN A 549 -39.86 8.36 -17.81
N ILE A 550 -38.62 8.55 -17.37
CA ILE A 550 -38.06 7.85 -16.20
C ILE A 550 -38.45 8.60 -14.93
N PRO A 551 -39.29 8.03 -14.05
CA PRO A 551 -39.75 8.72 -12.84
C PRO A 551 -38.67 8.72 -11.77
N LEU A 552 -38.30 9.90 -11.27
CA LEU A 552 -37.44 10.09 -10.11
C LEU A 552 -38.12 11.01 -9.09
N LEU A 553 -37.95 10.70 -7.81
CA LEU A 553 -38.54 11.44 -6.70
C LEU A 553 -37.65 12.63 -6.30
N LYS A 554 -38.23 13.66 -5.69
CA LYS A 554 -37.49 14.74 -5.04
C LYS A 554 -36.57 14.18 -3.97
N GLY A 555 -35.34 14.68 -3.93
CA GLY A 555 -34.30 14.21 -3.01
C GLY A 555 -33.43 13.13 -3.62
N GLU A 556 -32.88 12.26 -2.79
CA GLU A 556 -31.95 11.21 -3.19
C GLU A 556 -32.66 10.07 -3.92
N ASN A 557 -32.07 9.63 -5.04
CA ASN A 557 -32.48 8.45 -5.79
C ASN A 557 -31.23 7.61 -6.08
N LYS A 558 -31.34 6.29 -5.87
CA LYS A 558 -30.29 5.34 -6.26
C LYS A 558 -30.73 4.57 -7.49
N ILE A 559 -30.01 4.77 -8.59
CA ILE A 559 -30.26 4.14 -9.88
C ILE A 559 -29.15 3.16 -10.21
N ARG A 560 -29.46 2.09 -10.95
CA ARG A 560 -28.51 1.12 -11.47
C ARG A 560 -28.57 1.10 -12.98
N ILE A 561 -27.40 1.09 -13.61
CA ILE A 561 -27.24 0.69 -15.00
C ILE A 561 -26.83 -0.78 -14.98
N PHE A 562 -27.70 -1.66 -15.45
CA PHE A 562 -27.51 -3.11 -15.48
C PHE A 562 -27.26 -3.58 -16.92
N PHE A 563 -26.21 -4.37 -17.13
CA PHE A 563 -25.83 -4.89 -18.44
C PHE A 563 -26.50 -6.24 -18.70
N GLU A 564 -27.52 -6.27 -19.57
CA GLU A 564 -28.15 -7.55 -19.96
C GLU A 564 -27.22 -8.36 -20.86
N ASN A 565 -26.49 -7.67 -21.73
CA ASN A 565 -25.48 -8.23 -22.60
C ASN A 565 -24.16 -7.47 -22.39
N GLY A 566 -23.03 -8.17 -22.52
CA GLY A 566 -21.72 -7.54 -22.46
C GLY A 566 -21.37 -6.73 -23.70
N GLY A 567 -20.18 -6.12 -23.69
CA GLY A 567 -19.56 -5.48 -24.86
C GLY A 567 -20.00 -4.03 -25.12
N ALA A 568 -20.70 -3.40 -24.19
CA ALA A 568 -21.02 -1.98 -24.25
C ALA A 568 -20.06 -1.16 -23.38
N ASN A 569 -19.38 -0.19 -23.98
CA ASN A 569 -18.58 0.79 -23.27
C ASN A 569 -19.44 2.02 -22.95
N LEU A 570 -19.38 2.52 -21.71
CA LEU A 570 -20.15 3.69 -21.26
C LEU A 570 -19.21 4.82 -20.84
N ASN A 571 -19.42 6.01 -21.43
CA ASN A 571 -18.69 7.21 -21.06
C ASN A 571 -19.47 8.01 -20.00
N TYR A 572 -20.71 8.41 -20.31
CA TYR A 572 -21.58 9.12 -19.38
C TYR A 572 -23.05 8.92 -19.73
N PHE A 573 -23.93 9.36 -18.84
CA PHE A 573 -25.33 9.61 -19.15
C PHE A 573 -25.77 10.99 -18.65
N GLU A 574 -26.70 11.60 -19.37
CA GLU A 574 -27.32 12.88 -19.01
C GLU A 574 -28.77 12.67 -18.62
N ILE A 575 -29.16 13.22 -17.48
CA ILE A 575 -30.53 13.22 -16.98
C ILE A 575 -31.12 14.61 -17.21
N LYS A 576 -32.21 14.73 -17.99
CA LYS A 576 -32.82 15.99 -18.47
C LYS A 576 -34.27 16.16 -18.04
#